data_AF-A0A6S7ICX9-F1
#
_entry.id   AF-A0A6S7ICX9-F1
#
_cell.length_a   1.000
_cell.length_b   1.000
_cell.length_c   1.000
_cell.angle_alpha   90.00
_cell.angle_beta   90.00
_cell.angle_gamma   90.00
#
_symmetry.space_group_name_H-M   'P 1'
#
loop_
_entity.id
_entity.type
_entity.pdbx_description
1 polymer ?
#
loop_
_entity_poly.entity_id
_entity_poly.type
_entity_poly.pdbx_seq_one_letter_code
_entity_poly.pdbx_strand_id
1 'polypeptide(L)'
;MQNLDEVKEYFDTTAALYKFFKKSAVLESYNGTALKRLIETRWSGHFESTSHVHKNYGDLIQALMVASKNKKLSGEDRAQATGLLSLMEDNEDHVFVFITCMLMDVLKPIDIVVKQLQSPDENLISALHVVNAVKDDIKSKRENNTSNEKVKKMVDDFLESVRITSTDGVQVQRRPTRNTAVPSRFDDFLITDRIPSANNSRTNCQIFVECLDLLDAEFLRRFSEENIALWEAMLALSPSSDNYLDYDALIPLFEYAVNIPVIRDFYQKEKLSREDLEAECRIFSRVFKDKEWPKNAADKVDLSEVANIVIKEHQKGAPVLSSLYKVAITAGFTSTRVECVFSSLTRVDSPQRRSMKTEREANLAYLSFESEVLINDITFDDFYKAWNLKPRALSL
;
A
#
# COMPACT_ATOMS: atom_id res chain seq x y z
N MET A 1 11.11 4.37 2.61
CA MET A 1 11.45 4.94 1.27
C MET A 1 11.62 6.46 1.23
N GLN A 2 10.89 7.28 2.00
CA GLN A 2 10.99 8.76 1.96
C GLN A 2 12.32 9.36 2.44
N ASN A 3 13.21 8.54 3.00
CA ASN A 3 14.53 8.96 3.50
C ASN A 3 15.62 8.98 2.41
N LEU A 4 15.27 8.64 1.15
CA LEU A 4 16.16 8.77 0.01
C LEU A 4 15.79 10.05 -0.75
N ASP A 5 16.74 10.98 -0.83
CA ASP A 5 16.53 12.30 -1.46
C ASP A 5 16.15 12.14 -2.92
N GLU A 6 16.75 11.20 -3.64
CA GLU A 6 16.47 10.97 -5.06
C GLU A 6 15.06 10.42 -5.30
N VAL A 7 14.57 9.55 -4.41
CA VAL A 7 13.19 9.05 -4.45
C VAL A 7 12.19 10.16 -4.15
N LYS A 8 12.55 11.08 -3.25
CA LYS A 8 11.74 12.26 -2.93
C LYS A 8 11.67 13.22 -4.12
N GLU A 9 12.80 13.55 -4.73
CA GLU A 9 12.88 14.38 -5.94
C GLU A 9 12.10 13.77 -7.11
N TYR A 10 12.16 12.44 -7.25
CA TYR A 10 11.32 11.71 -8.20
C TYR A 10 9.83 11.97 -7.93
N PHE A 11 9.37 11.78 -6.70
CA PHE A 11 7.95 11.99 -6.37
C PHE A 11 7.52 13.46 -6.49
N ASP A 12 8.37 14.42 -6.14
CA ASP A 12 8.13 15.85 -6.37
C ASP A 12 7.96 16.15 -7.86
N THR A 13 8.78 15.53 -8.71
CA THR A 13 8.66 15.61 -10.18
C THR A 13 7.36 14.97 -10.66
N THR A 14 6.97 13.80 -10.15
CA THR A 14 5.67 13.18 -10.51
C THR A 14 4.47 14.04 -10.09
N ALA A 15 4.55 14.71 -8.94
CA ALA A 15 3.51 15.63 -8.48
C ALA A 15 3.45 16.90 -9.33
N ALA A 16 4.60 17.41 -9.78
CA ALA A 16 4.69 18.53 -10.71
C ALA A 16 4.12 18.17 -12.09
N LEU A 17 4.41 16.96 -12.61
CA LEU A 17 3.81 16.42 -13.83
C LEU A 17 2.28 16.37 -13.70
N TYR A 18 1.75 15.78 -12.62
CA TYR A 18 0.31 15.73 -12.36
C TYR A 18 -0.35 17.12 -12.38
N LYS A 19 0.29 18.13 -11.77
CA LYS A 19 -0.22 19.51 -11.78
C LYS A 19 -0.14 20.15 -13.17
N PHE A 20 0.92 19.86 -13.93
CA PHE A 20 1.14 20.42 -15.26
C PHE A 20 0.14 19.87 -16.28
N PHE A 21 -0.05 18.55 -16.31
CA PHE A 21 -0.97 17.87 -17.23
C PHE A 21 -2.45 18.09 -16.90
N LYS A 22 -2.77 18.67 -15.74
CA LYS A 22 -4.12 19.18 -15.45
C LYS A 22 -4.49 20.44 -16.22
N LYS A 23 -3.52 21.17 -16.78
CA LYS A 23 -3.79 22.38 -17.57
C LYS A 23 -4.40 21.96 -18.91
N SER A 24 -5.60 22.49 -19.23
CA SER A 24 -6.36 22.11 -20.44
C SER A 24 -5.53 22.19 -21.72
N ALA A 25 -4.71 23.23 -21.87
CA ALA A 25 -3.88 23.45 -23.06
C ALA A 25 -2.74 22.42 -23.24
N VAL A 26 -2.34 21.73 -22.17
CA VAL A 26 -1.34 20.66 -22.21
C VAL A 26 -2.02 19.31 -22.45
N LEU A 27 -3.20 19.11 -21.85
CA LEU A 27 -4.00 17.90 -22.01
C LEU A 27 -4.39 17.64 -23.47
N GLU A 28 -4.63 18.69 -24.27
CA GLU A 28 -4.88 18.59 -25.72
C GLU A 28 -3.76 17.90 -26.50
N SER A 29 -2.53 17.92 -25.98
CA SER A 29 -1.35 17.31 -26.62
C SER A 29 -0.95 15.97 -26.01
N TYR A 30 -1.69 15.47 -25.02
CA TYR A 30 -1.38 14.26 -24.28
C TYR A 30 -2.33 13.12 -24.64
N ASN A 31 -1.77 12.04 -25.21
CA ASN A 31 -2.53 10.87 -25.64
C ASN A 31 -2.56 9.74 -24.60
N GLY A 32 -1.85 9.90 -23.48
CA GLY A 32 -1.76 8.89 -22.44
C GLY A 32 -2.97 8.87 -21.49
N THR A 33 -2.96 7.90 -20.58
CA THR A 33 -3.96 7.80 -19.51
C THR A 33 -3.78 8.91 -18.47
N ALA A 34 -4.88 9.36 -17.86
CA ALA A 34 -4.84 10.42 -16.86
C ALA A 34 -3.91 10.08 -15.70
N LEU A 35 -2.94 10.95 -15.41
CA LEU A 35 -2.02 10.78 -14.29
C LEU A 35 -2.79 10.73 -12.97
N LYS A 36 -2.38 9.84 -12.08
CA LYS A 36 -2.96 9.75 -10.74
C LYS A 36 -2.28 10.73 -9.79
N ARG A 37 -3.06 11.31 -8.88
CA ARG A 37 -2.50 12.12 -7.79
C ARG A 37 -1.68 11.22 -6.88
N LEU A 38 -0.48 11.65 -6.54
CA LEU A 38 0.31 11.00 -5.51
C LEU A 38 -0.43 11.03 -4.15
N ILE A 39 -0.55 9.86 -3.53
CA ILE A 39 -1.00 9.70 -2.15
C ILE A 39 0.22 9.27 -1.33
N GLU A 40 0.79 10.21 -0.59
CA GLU A 40 2.07 10.05 0.12
C GLU A 40 2.04 9.04 1.28
N THR A 41 0.84 8.66 1.74
CA THR A 41 0.67 7.87 2.96
C THR A 41 0.58 6.36 2.73
N ARG A 42 0.47 5.88 1.48
CA ARG A 42 0.22 4.46 1.17
C ARG A 42 1.12 3.95 0.06
N TRP A 43 1.68 2.75 0.25
CA TRP A 43 2.46 2.05 -0.79
C TRP A 43 1.68 1.87 -2.09
N SER A 44 0.38 1.57 -2.02
CA SER A 44 -0.50 1.50 -3.20
C SER A 44 -0.64 2.86 -3.92
N GLY A 45 -0.62 3.96 -3.19
CA GLY A 45 -0.62 5.31 -3.75
C GLY A 45 0.67 5.62 -4.53
N HIS A 46 1.82 5.27 -3.96
CA HIS A 46 3.12 5.37 -4.62
C HIS A 46 3.19 4.47 -5.87
N PHE A 47 2.76 3.21 -5.76
CA PHE A 47 2.74 2.26 -6.87
C PHE A 47 1.89 2.76 -8.02
N GLU A 48 0.68 3.21 -7.73
CA GLU A 48 -0.24 3.71 -8.74
C GLU A 48 0.32 4.94 -9.46
N SER A 49 0.88 5.92 -8.73
CA SER A 49 1.50 7.11 -9.32
C SER A 49 2.66 6.73 -10.24
N THR A 50 3.58 5.90 -9.77
CA THR A 50 4.73 5.40 -10.54
C THR A 50 4.28 4.56 -11.73
N SER A 51 3.25 3.72 -11.59
CA SER A 51 2.74 2.89 -12.68
C SER A 51 2.17 3.73 -13.82
N HIS A 52 1.50 4.85 -13.52
CA HIS A 52 1.02 5.75 -14.56
C HIS A 52 2.19 6.47 -15.25
N VAL A 53 3.20 6.91 -14.51
CA VAL A 53 4.41 7.50 -15.12
C VAL A 53 5.13 6.49 -16.02
N HIS A 54 5.36 5.27 -15.53
CA HIS A 54 6.02 4.20 -16.29
C HIS A 54 5.25 3.84 -17.58
N LYS A 55 3.93 3.66 -17.50
CA LYS A 55 3.11 3.28 -18.67
C LYS A 55 3.02 4.36 -19.73
N ASN A 56 2.94 5.63 -19.32
CA ASN A 56 2.76 6.75 -20.23
C ASN A 56 4.07 7.51 -20.48
N TYR A 57 5.24 6.97 -20.13
CA TYR A 57 6.51 7.70 -20.17
C TYR A 57 6.78 8.31 -21.55
N GLY A 58 6.58 7.55 -22.64
CA GLY A 58 6.73 8.04 -24.01
C GLY A 58 5.78 9.19 -24.35
N ASP A 59 4.49 9.04 -24.00
CA ASP A 59 3.48 10.08 -24.24
C ASP A 59 3.75 11.35 -23.43
N LEU A 60 4.24 11.21 -22.19
CA LEU A 60 4.62 12.32 -21.34
C LEU A 60 5.77 13.11 -21.94
N ILE A 61 6.83 12.42 -22.40
CA ILE A 61 7.98 13.03 -23.07
C ILE A 61 7.52 13.77 -24.34
N GLN A 62 6.69 13.12 -25.17
CA GLN A 62 6.19 13.73 -26.40
C GLN A 62 5.34 14.97 -26.13
N ALA A 63 4.42 14.90 -25.17
CA ALA A 63 3.58 16.03 -24.80
C ALA A 63 4.40 17.19 -24.21
N LEU A 64 5.43 16.91 -23.40
CA LEU A 64 6.34 17.93 -22.88
C LEU A 64 7.17 18.57 -24.00
N MET A 65 7.63 17.80 -24.99
CA MET A 65 8.32 18.34 -26.17
C MET A 65 7.41 19.26 -26.97
N VAL A 66 6.15 18.87 -27.22
CA VAL A 66 5.17 19.70 -27.93
C VAL A 66 4.87 20.97 -27.13
N ALA A 67 4.62 20.85 -25.82
CA ALA A 67 4.35 21.97 -24.93
C ALA A 67 5.51 22.97 -24.87
N SER A 68 6.77 22.49 -24.82
CA SER A 68 7.95 23.37 -24.80
C SER A 68 8.09 24.24 -26.05
N LYS A 69 7.62 23.74 -27.22
CA LYS A 69 7.71 24.41 -28.52
C LYS A 69 6.44 25.18 -28.89
N ASN A 70 5.33 24.94 -28.20
CA ASN A 70 4.04 25.54 -28.54
C ASN A 70 4.01 27.03 -28.18
N LYS A 71 3.98 27.89 -29.20
CA LYS A 71 3.93 29.36 -29.03
C LYS A 71 2.61 29.88 -28.45
N LYS A 72 1.54 29.07 -28.41
CA LYS A 72 0.25 29.44 -27.81
C LYS A 72 0.26 29.35 -26.28
N LEU A 73 1.18 28.57 -25.70
CA LEU A 73 1.35 28.47 -24.24
C LEU A 73 2.10 29.68 -23.70
N SER A 74 1.87 30.00 -22.41
CA SER A 74 2.55 31.10 -21.75
C SER A 74 4.07 30.87 -21.70
N GLY A 75 4.84 31.95 -21.56
CA GLY A 75 6.30 31.85 -21.38
C GLY A 75 6.69 30.95 -20.21
N GLU A 76 5.92 31.03 -19.13
CA GLU A 76 6.07 30.23 -17.92
C GLU A 76 5.76 28.74 -18.16
N ASP A 77 4.66 28.42 -18.83
CA ASP A 77 4.30 27.02 -19.13
C ASP A 77 5.34 26.33 -20.02
N ARG A 78 5.90 27.05 -21.00
CA ARG A 78 6.97 26.52 -21.86
C ARG A 78 8.26 26.30 -21.08
N ALA A 79 8.59 27.21 -20.17
CA ALA A 79 9.75 27.06 -19.29
C ALA A 79 9.57 25.87 -18.34
N GLN A 80 8.36 25.72 -17.76
CA GLN A 80 8.00 24.58 -16.92
C GLN A 80 8.08 23.25 -17.68
N ALA A 81 7.54 23.19 -18.91
CA ALA A 81 7.65 22.01 -19.78
C ALA A 81 9.10 21.66 -20.08
N THR A 82 9.94 22.67 -20.35
CA THR A 82 11.37 22.48 -20.61
C THR A 82 12.09 21.93 -19.38
N GLY A 83 11.80 22.46 -18.19
CA GLY A 83 12.38 21.98 -16.93
C GLY A 83 11.96 20.56 -16.58
N LEU A 84 10.68 20.23 -16.73
CA LEU A 84 10.18 18.86 -16.53
C LEU A 84 10.77 17.88 -17.53
N LEU A 85 10.91 18.29 -18.80
CA LEU A 85 11.55 17.47 -19.82
C LEU A 85 13.03 17.20 -19.47
N SER A 86 13.77 18.22 -19.02
CA SER A 86 15.16 18.00 -18.60
C SER A 86 15.28 17.02 -17.44
N LEU A 87 14.41 17.13 -16.42
CA LEU A 87 14.41 16.21 -15.27
C LEU A 87 14.06 14.77 -15.67
N MET A 88 13.16 14.59 -16.65
CA MET A 88 12.77 13.24 -17.11
C MET A 88 13.80 12.60 -18.05
N GLU A 89 14.52 13.40 -18.84
CA GLU A 89 15.51 12.94 -19.83
C GLU A 89 16.95 12.86 -19.27
N ASP A 90 17.18 13.28 -18.01
CA ASP A 90 18.50 13.52 -17.39
C ASP A 90 19.67 12.71 -17.98
N ASN A 91 20.69 13.43 -18.43
CA ASN A 91 21.55 13.02 -19.55
C ASN A 91 22.74 12.10 -19.22
N GLU A 92 23.09 11.88 -17.95
CA GLU A 92 24.26 11.07 -17.59
C GLU A 92 23.88 9.70 -17.02
N ASP A 93 23.09 9.66 -15.94
CA ASP A 93 22.73 8.40 -15.27
C ASP A 93 21.25 8.01 -15.41
N HIS A 94 20.45 8.79 -16.16
CA HIS A 94 19.00 8.54 -16.34
C HIS A 94 18.28 8.26 -15.00
N VAL A 95 18.63 9.01 -13.94
CA VAL A 95 18.21 8.75 -12.56
C VAL A 95 16.69 8.67 -12.43
N PHE A 96 15.94 9.57 -13.08
CA PHE A 96 14.48 9.54 -13.08
C PHE A 96 13.92 8.24 -13.66
N VAL A 97 14.45 7.78 -14.79
CA VAL A 97 14.03 6.54 -15.45
C VAL A 97 14.41 5.34 -14.61
N PHE A 98 15.63 5.34 -14.06
CA PHE A 98 16.10 4.32 -13.14
C PHE A 98 15.18 4.20 -11.93
N ILE A 99 14.86 5.31 -11.23
CA ILE A 99 13.97 5.30 -10.08
C ILE A 99 12.56 4.84 -10.47
N THR A 100 12.06 5.22 -11.65
CA THR A 100 10.78 4.72 -12.17
C THR A 100 10.80 3.19 -12.26
N CYS A 101 11.83 2.61 -12.89
CA CYS A 101 11.96 1.17 -13.06
C CYS A 101 12.17 0.45 -11.72
N MET A 102 13.04 0.98 -10.88
CA MET A 102 13.33 0.47 -9.54
C MET A 102 12.06 0.43 -8.69
N LEU A 103 11.30 1.53 -8.61
CA LEU A 103 10.06 1.58 -7.85
C LEU A 103 9.00 0.65 -8.42
N MET A 104 8.94 0.46 -9.75
CA MET A 104 8.04 -0.53 -10.35
C MET A 104 8.44 -1.96 -9.98
N ASP A 105 9.74 -2.26 -9.95
CA ASP A 105 10.26 -3.58 -9.60
C ASP A 105 9.95 -3.95 -8.15
N VAL A 106 10.02 -2.98 -7.22
CA VAL A 106 9.82 -3.28 -5.79
C VAL A 106 8.40 -3.03 -5.30
N LEU A 107 7.69 -2.00 -5.79
CA LEU A 107 6.33 -1.72 -5.33
C LEU A 107 5.29 -2.68 -5.90
N LYS A 108 5.54 -3.30 -7.07
CA LYS A 108 4.57 -4.20 -7.70
C LYS A 108 4.35 -5.49 -6.89
N PRO A 109 5.38 -6.22 -6.40
CA PRO A 109 5.18 -7.33 -5.48
C PRO A 109 4.49 -6.91 -4.17
N ILE A 110 4.85 -5.74 -3.65
CA ILE A 110 4.24 -5.19 -2.43
C ILE A 110 2.73 -4.92 -2.62
N ASP A 111 2.33 -4.41 -3.79
CA ASP A 111 0.91 -4.16 -4.10
C ASP A 111 0.09 -5.46 -4.14
N ILE A 112 0.70 -6.59 -4.50
CA ILE A 112 0.06 -7.93 -4.41
C ILE A 112 -0.24 -8.25 -2.95
N VAL A 113 0.74 -8.09 -2.05
CA VAL A 113 0.55 -8.30 -0.60
C VAL A 113 -0.56 -7.40 -0.06
N VAL A 114 -0.54 -6.12 -0.41
CA VAL A 114 -1.56 -5.16 0.03
C VAL A 114 -2.95 -5.61 -0.42
N LYS A 115 -3.13 -5.99 -1.68
CA LYS A 115 -4.42 -6.46 -2.21
C LYS A 115 -4.87 -7.76 -1.54
N GLN A 116 -3.95 -8.69 -1.29
CA GLN A 116 -4.22 -9.95 -0.61
C GLN A 116 -4.71 -9.68 0.82
N LEU A 117 -3.97 -8.88 1.60
CA LEU A 117 -4.34 -8.55 2.98
C LEU A 117 -5.62 -7.71 3.08
N GLN A 118 -5.98 -7.01 2.01
CA GLN A 118 -7.19 -6.20 1.96
C GLN A 118 -8.42 -6.97 1.47
N SER A 119 -8.25 -8.17 0.90
CA SER A 119 -9.35 -8.96 0.35
C SER A 119 -10.26 -9.50 1.47
N PRO A 120 -11.59 -9.34 1.34
CA PRO A 120 -12.55 -9.72 2.39
C PRO A 120 -12.67 -11.24 2.58
N ASP A 121 -12.31 -12.04 1.56
CA ASP A 121 -12.47 -13.50 1.52
C ASP A 121 -11.12 -14.25 1.64
N GLU A 122 -10.09 -13.53 2.06
CA GLU A 122 -8.72 -14.04 2.09
C GLU A 122 -8.47 -14.99 3.26
N ASN A 123 -7.77 -16.09 2.98
CA ASN A 123 -7.24 -16.96 4.03
C ASN A 123 -5.92 -16.36 4.53
N LEU A 124 -5.81 -16.13 5.83
CA LEU A 124 -4.60 -15.62 6.47
C LEU A 124 -3.34 -16.46 6.16
N ILE A 125 -3.49 -17.78 5.96
CA ILE A 125 -2.39 -18.68 5.54
C ILE A 125 -1.83 -18.24 4.19
N SER A 126 -2.74 -18.05 3.23
CA SER A 126 -2.38 -17.65 1.87
C SER A 126 -1.73 -16.28 1.86
N ALA A 127 -2.23 -15.34 2.67
CA ALA A 127 -1.63 -14.02 2.81
C ALA A 127 -0.21 -14.08 3.41
N LEU A 128 0.01 -14.91 4.44
CA LEU A 128 1.33 -15.07 5.06
C LEU A 128 2.35 -15.69 4.09
N HIS A 129 1.96 -16.68 3.29
CA HIS A 129 2.81 -17.23 2.23
C HIS A 129 3.23 -16.16 1.22
N VAL A 130 2.30 -15.29 0.80
CA VAL A 130 2.60 -14.19 -0.12
C VAL A 130 3.53 -13.16 0.53
N VAL A 131 3.33 -12.83 1.81
CA VAL A 131 4.23 -11.93 2.57
C VAL A 131 5.65 -12.50 2.62
N ASN A 132 5.80 -13.77 2.96
CA ASN A 132 7.11 -14.43 3.02
C ASN A 132 7.76 -14.52 1.65
N ALA A 133 7.00 -14.84 0.60
CA ALA A 133 7.51 -14.86 -0.77
C ALA A 133 8.02 -13.48 -1.23
N VAL A 134 7.33 -12.39 -0.89
CA VAL A 134 7.80 -11.02 -1.21
C VAL A 134 9.03 -10.64 -0.38
N LYS A 135 9.12 -11.07 0.88
CA LYS A 135 10.32 -10.89 1.71
C LYS A 135 11.54 -11.58 1.09
N ASP A 136 11.36 -12.82 0.63
CA ASP A 136 12.42 -13.58 -0.04
C ASP A 136 12.80 -12.96 -1.39
N ASP A 137 11.83 -12.45 -2.15
CA ASP A 137 12.09 -11.72 -3.40
C ASP A 137 12.96 -10.47 -3.17
N ILE A 138 12.62 -9.63 -2.16
CA ILE A 138 13.41 -8.44 -1.78
C ILE A 138 14.85 -8.83 -1.40
N LYS A 139 15.02 -9.88 -0.60
CA LYS A 139 16.35 -10.38 -0.21
C LYS A 139 17.13 -10.90 -1.41
N SER A 140 16.49 -11.70 -2.27
CA SER A 140 17.15 -12.22 -3.47
C SER A 140 17.56 -11.09 -4.42
N LYS A 141 16.74 -10.02 -4.53
CA LYS A 141 17.07 -8.83 -5.32
C LYS A 141 18.28 -8.13 -4.76
N ARG A 142 18.40 -8.01 -3.44
CA ARG A 142 19.58 -7.43 -2.78
C ARG A 142 20.85 -8.21 -3.08
N GLU A 143 20.79 -9.54 -3.04
CA GLU A 143 21.93 -10.41 -3.34
C GLU A 143 22.31 -10.38 -4.83
N ASN A 144 21.31 -10.32 -5.71
CA ASN A 144 21.50 -10.44 -7.16
C ASN A 144 21.74 -9.10 -7.88
N ASN A 145 21.27 -7.97 -7.36
CA ASN A 145 21.27 -6.68 -8.08
C ASN A 145 22.36 -5.71 -7.63
N THR A 146 23.45 -6.21 -7.04
CA THR A 146 24.63 -5.41 -6.63
C THR A 146 25.52 -4.99 -7.81
N SER A 147 25.15 -5.33 -9.05
CA SER A 147 25.95 -5.04 -10.24
C SER A 147 25.41 -3.83 -11.01
N ASN A 148 26.25 -2.80 -11.17
CA ASN A 148 25.97 -1.62 -12.00
C ASN A 148 25.50 -1.98 -13.42
N GLU A 149 25.98 -3.08 -13.99
CA GLU A 149 25.59 -3.55 -15.32
C GLU A 149 24.11 -3.96 -15.41
N LYS A 150 23.57 -4.61 -14.38
CA LYS A 150 22.15 -5.02 -14.36
C LYS A 150 21.24 -3.81 -14.25
N VAL A 151 21.63 -2.84 -13.42
CA VAL A 151 20.91 -1.57 -13.26
C VAL A 151 20.88 -0.79 -14.56
N LYS A 152 22.02 -0.70 -15.26
CA LYS A 152 22.09 -0.06 -16.59
C LYS A 152 21.21 -0.78 -17.61
N LYS A 153 21.29 -2.11 -17.67
CA LYS A 153 20.47 -2.92 -18.57
C LYS A 153 18.97 -2.72 -18.34
N MET A 154 18.53 -2.65 -17.07
CA MET A 154 17.13 -2.36 -16.73
C MET A 154 16.64 -1.03 -17.33
N VAL A 155 17.48 0.01 -17.26
CA VAL A 155 17.17 1.33 -17.84
C VAL A 155 17.15 1.26 -19.37
N ASP A 156 18.15 0.64 -19.97
CA ASP A 156 18.28 0.52 -21.42
C ASP A 156 17.11 -0.26 -22.03
N ASP A 157 16.75 -1.40 -21.43
CA ASP A 157 15.62 -2.24 -21.86
C ASP A 157 14.30 -1.46 -21.78
N PHE A 158 14.09 -0.67 -20.72
CA PHE A 158 12.91 0.17 -20.59
C PHE A 158 12.87 1.27 -21.66
N LEU A 159 13.98 2.01 -21.86
CA LEU A 159 14.05 3.07 -22.86
C LEU A 159 13.80 2.53 -24.28
N GLU A 160 14.31 1.34 -24.59
CA GLU A 160 14.06 0.69 -25.87
C GLU A 160 12.59 0.27 -26.02
N SER A 161 11.96 -0.25 -24.95
CA SER A 161 10.54 -0.58 -24.96
C SER A 161 9.65 0.66 -25.25
N VAL A 162 10.00 1.81 -24.68
CA VAL A 162 9.31 3.09 -24.92
C VAL A 162 9.43 3.49 -26.38
N ARG A 163 10.62 3.40 -26.99
CA ARG A 163 10.85 3.75 -28.40
C ARG A 163 10.00 2.91 -29.35
N ILE A 164 9.85 1.62 -29.07
CA ILE A 164 9.02 0.71 -29.88
C ILE A 164 7.55 1.12 -29.80
N THR A 165 7.07 1.50 -28.62
CA THR A 165 5.68 1.89 -28.40
C THR A 165 5.33 3.24 -29.04
N SER A 166 6.32 4.14 -29.20
CA SER A 166 6.16 5.45 -29.84
C SER A 166 6.32 5.45 -31.37
N THR A 167 6.29 4.28 -32.03
CA THR A 167 6.52 4.15 -33.49
C THR A 167 5.40 4.71 -34.38
N ASP A 168 4.39 5.38 -33.83
CA ASP A 168 3.57 6.34 -34.57
C ASP A 168 4.27 7.72 -34.62
N GLY A 169 5.42 7.75 -35.31
CA GLY A 169 5.77 8.86 -36.19
C GLY A 169 6.30 10.17 -35.59
N VAL A 170 7.22 10.17 -34.62
CA VAL A 170 8.22 11.27 -34.51
C VAL A 170 9.55 10.71 -34.00
N GLN A 171 10.60 10.81 -34.81
CA GLN A 171 11.97 10.56 -34.35
C GLN A 171 12.37 11.62 -33.31
N VAL A 172 12.59 11.18 -32.07
CA VAL A 172 13.16 11.99 -30.99
C VAL A 172 14.62 12.30 -31.35
N GLN A 173 14.86 13.41 -32.06
CA GLN A 173 16.21 13.93 -32.25
C GLN A 173 16.71 14.51 -30.92
N ARG A 174 17.66 13.80 -30.30
CA ARG A 174 18.44 14.27 -29.16
C ARG A 174 19.02 15.65 -29.48
N ARG A 175 18.75 16.64 -28.63
CA ARG A 175 19.40 17.95 -28.75
C ARG A 175 20.89 17.77 -28.48
N PRO A 176 21.79 18.28 -29.34
CA PRO A 176 23.21 18.30 -29.03
C PRO A 176 23.43 19.12 -27.76
N THR A 177 24.25 18.57 -26.85
CA THR A 177 24.71 19.22 -25.63
C THR A 177 25.26 20.60 -25.96
N ARG A 178 24.78 21.63 -25.27
CA ARG A 178 25.32 22.99 -25.39
C ARG A 178 26.69 22.97 -24.74
N ASN A 179 27.76 22.90 -25.54
CA ASN A 179 29.12 23.04 -25.05
C ASN A 179 29.21 24.35 -24.26
N THR A 180 29.50 24.25 -22.96
CA THR A 180 29.73 25.39 -22.09
C THR A 180 31.02 26.06 -22.55
N ALA A 181 30.90 27.11 -23.36
CA ALA A 181 32.05 27.91 -23.75
C ALA A 181 32.63 28.56 -22.49
N VAL A 182 33.94 28.38 -22.28
CA VAL A 182 34.66 29.05 -21.18
C VAL A 182 34.56 30.56 -21.43
N PRO A 183 34.24 31.39 -20.42
CA PRO A 183 34.21 32.84 -20.60
C PRO A 183 35.57 33.34 -21.09
N SER A 184 35.61 34.09 -22.20
CA SER A 184 36.86 34.56 -22.85
C SER A 184 37.82 35.33 -21.92
N ARG A 185 37.31 35.86 -20.80
CA ARG A 185 38.12 36.46 -19.72
C ARG A 185 39.07 35.48 -18.99
N PHE A 186 39.00 34.18 -19.28
CA PHE A 186 39.89 33.16 -18.73
C PHE A 186 40.87 32.59 -19.77
N ASP A 187 40.94 33.16 -20.98
CA ASP A 187 41.85 32.68 -22.05
C ASP A 187 43.34 32.85 -21.70
N ASP A 188 43.69 33.79 -20.82
CA ASP A 188 45.07 34.04 -20.36
C ASP A 188 45.52 33.15 -19.19
N PHE A 189 44.63 32.32 -18.64
CA PHE A 189 44.95 31.44 -17.53
C PHE A 189 45.13 30.00 -18.00
N LEU A 190 46.25 29.40 -17.62
CA LEU A 190 46.53 27.99 -17.89
C LEU A 190 45.65 27.14 -16.95
N ILE A 191 44.53 26.64 -17.45
CA ILE A 191 43.68 25.69 -16.74
C ILE A 191 44.43 24.36 -16.70
N THR A 192 45.17 24.11 -15.62
CA THR A 192 45.98 22.89 -15.48
C THR A 192 45.11 21.67 -15.19
N ASP A 193 44.00 21.84 -14.48
CA ASP A 193 43.01 20.80 -14.18
C ASP A 193 41.62 21.41 -14.01
N ARG A 194 40.59 20.74 -14.54
CA ARG A 194 39.22 20.95 -14.05
C ARG A 194 39.11 20.18 -12.75
N ILE A 195 38.77 20.85 -11.65
CA ILE A 195 38.42 20.16 -10.40
C ILE A 195 37.33 19.15 -10.78
N PRO A 196 37.53 17.82 -10.65
CA PRO A 196 36.41 16.90 -10.75
C PRO A 196 35.45 17.37 -9.68
N SER A 197 34.26 17.84 -10.10
CA SER A 197 33.21 18.12 -9.13
C SER A 197 33.13 16.85 -8.30
N ALA A 198 33.38 16.96 -6.99
CA ALA A 198 33.06 15.90 -6.05
C ALA A 198 31.53 15.84 -6.03
N ASN A 199 30.94 15.42 -7.15
CA ASN A 199 29.59 14.96 -7.20
C ASN A 199 29.65 13.69 -6.37
N ASN A 200 29.31 13.82 -5.08
CA ASN A 200 28.79 12.74 -4.26
C ASN A 200 27.45 12.26 -4.85
N SER A 201 27.35 12.13 -6.17
CA SER A 201 26.21 11.58 -6.86
C SER A 201 26.28 10.08 -6.62
N ARG A 202 25.35 9.59 -5.82
CA ARG A 202 25.21 8.16 -5.58
C ARG A 202 24.93 7.50 -6.90
N THR A 203 25.64 6.41 -7.17
CA THR A 203 25.34 5.59 -8.34
C THR A 203 23.94 5.00 -8.21
N ASN A 204 23.25 4.78 -9.33
CA ASN A 204 21.93 4.12 -9.34
C ASN A 204 21.94 2.78 -8.56
N CYS A 205 23.04 2.02 -8.61
CA CYS A 205 23.17 0.79 -7.83
C CYS A 205 23.20 1.04 -6.31
N GLN A 206 23.87 2.09 -5.85
CA GLN A 206 23.86 2.47 -4.43
C GLN A 206 22.45 2.87 -3.99
N ILE A 207 21.76 3.68 -4.79
CA ILE A 207 20.36 4.07 -4.55
C ILE A 207 19.46 2.83 -4.48
N PHE A 208 19.68 1.84 -5.36
CA PHE A 208 18.89 0.61 -5.35
C PHE A 208 19.09 -0.19 -4.06
N VAL A 209 20.35 -0.44 -3.68
CA VAL A 209 20.68 -1.24 -2.51
C VAL A 209 20.16 -0.57 -1.24
N GLU A 210 20.33 0.74 -1.10
CA GLU A 210 19.77 1.48 0.04
C GLU A 210 18.24 1.43 0.07
N CYS A 211 17.58 1.48 -1.09
CA CYS A 211 16.12 1.34 -1.18
C CYS A 211 15.67 -0.05 -0.72
N LEU A 212 16.36 -1.11 -1.15
CA LEU A 212 16.09 -2.48 -0.72
C LEU A 212 16.34 -2.67 0.78
N ASP A 213 17.41 -2.10 1.33
CA ASP A 213 17.72 -2.15 2.77
C ASP A 213 16.64 -1.46 3.61
N LEU A 214 16.20 -0.27 3.19
CA LEU A 214 15.11 0.43 3.85
C LEU A 214 13.79 -0.35 3.77
N LEU A 215 13.53 -0.98 2.63
CA LEU A 215 12.33 -1.78 2.42
C LEU A 215 12.34 -3.06 3.24
N ASP A 216 13.46 -3.78 3.31
CA ASP A 216 13.60 -4.96 4.16
C ASP A 216 13.42 -4.58 5.63
N ALA A 217 14.01 -3.46 6.09
CA ALA A 217 13.80 -2.96 7.45
C ALA A 217 12.34 -2.56 7.73
N GLU A 218 11.67 -1.88 6.79
CA GLU A 218 10.24 -1.53 6.91
C GLU A 218 9.35 -2.79 6.91
N PHE A 219 9.66 -3.78 6.07
CA PHE A 219 8.96 -5.06 6.02
C PHE A 219 9.16 -5.85 7.32
N LEU A 220 10.38 -5.97 7.83
CA LEU A 220 10.69 -6.63 9.11
C LEU A 220 10.02 -5.95 10.29
N ARG A 221 9.93 -4.62 10.29
CA ARG A 221 9.21 -3.88 11.34
C ARG A 221 7.71 -4.14 11.31
N ARG A 222 7.13 -4.31 10.11
CA ARG A 222 5.68 -4.51 9.94
C ARG A 222 5.27 -5.97 10.13
N PHE A 223 6.06 -6.89 9.61
CA PHE A 223 5.90 -8.34 9.70
C PHE A 223 7.05 -8.91 10.54
N SER A 224 7.14 -8.43 11.80
CA SER A 224 8.09 -8.96 12.76
C SER A 224 7.80 -10.43 13.04
N GLU A 225 8.79 -11.16 13.53
CA GLU A 225 8.61 -12.56 13.95
C GLU A 225 7.51 -12.68 15.01
N GLU A 226 7.38 -11.69 15.90
CA GLU A 226 6.27 -11.61 16.86
C GLU A 226 4.91 -11.48 16.19
N ASN A 227 4.78 -10.61 15.18
CA ASN A 227 3.54 -10.46 14.44
C ASN A 227 3.21 -11.72 13.65
N ILE A 228 4.21 -12.35 13.02
CA ILE A 228 4.03 -13.63 12.30
C ILE A 228 3.59 -14.73 13.27
N ALA A 229 4.20 -14.82 14.45
CA ALA A 229 3.80 -15.79 15.49
C ALA A 229 2.35 -15.57 15.95
N LEU A 230 1.90 -14.32 16.07
CA LEU A 230 0.49 -14.02 16.36
C LEU A 230 -0.43 -14.47 15.22
N TRP A 231 0.01 -14.30 13.97
CA TRP A 231 -0.76 -14.72 12.80
C TRP A 231 -0.86 -16.24 12.74
N GLU A 232 0.24 -16.95 12.95
CA GLU A 232 0.29 -18.42 13.05
C GLU A 232 -0.59 -18.93 14.20
N ALA A 233 -0.61 -18.25 15.34
CA ALA A 233 -1.51 -18.59 16.44
C ALA A 233 -2.99 -18.37 16.10
N MET A 234 -3.33 -17.32 15.35
CA MET A 234 -4.70 -17.13 14.84
C MET A 234 -5.06 -18.17 13.78
N LEU A 235 -4.07 -18.68 13.02
CA LEU A 235 -4.27 -19.79 12.10
C LEU A 235 -4.53 -21.12 12.79
N ALA A 236 -3.91 -21.37 13.94
CA ALA A 236 -4.17 -22.55 14.76
C ALA A 236 -5.61 -22.61 15.30
N LEU A 237 -6.36 -21.51 15.25
CA LEU A 237 -7.81 -21.49 15.53
C LEU A 237 -8.68 -21.86 14.32
N SER A 238 -8.11 -21.94 13.11
CA SER A 238 -8.83 -22.36 11.92
C SER A 238 -8.78 -23.88 11.75
N PRO A 239 -9.92 -24.56 11.58
CA PRO A 239 -9.97 -26.01 11.33
C PRO A 239 -9.27 -26.46 10.04
N SER A 240 -8.96 -25.52 9.13
CA SER A 240 -8.22 -25.81 7.89
C SER A 240 -6.70 -25.86 8.09
N SER A 241 -6.19 -25.53 9.28
CA SER A 241 -4.75 -25.56 9.58
C SER A 241 -4.30 -26.94 10.03
N ASP A 242 -3.06 -27.31 9.69
CA ASP A 242 -2.45 -28.57 10.13
C ASP A 242 -2.23 -28.59 11.66
N ASN A 243 -2.07 -27.41 12.29
CA ASN A 243 -1.85 -27.23 13.72
C ASN A 243 -3.12 -26.81 14.47
N TYR A 244 -4.29 -27.27 14.02
CA TYR A 244 -5.57 -26.87 14.62
C TYR A 244 -5.65 -27.23 16.11
N LEU A 245 -5.90 -26.21 16.94
CA LEU A 245 -5.94 -26.27 18.41
C LEU A 245 -4.69 -26.88 19.06
N ASP A 246 -3.53 -26.69 18.44
CA ASP A 246 -2.26 -27.00 19.08
C ASP A 246 -1.94 -25.99 20.19
N TYR A 247 -1.51 -26.49 21.35
CA TYR A 247 -1.24 -25.65 22.51
C TYR A 247 -0.05 -24.72 22.25
N ASP A 248 1.06 -25.28 21.74
CA ASP A 248 2.31 -24.53 21.54
C ASP A 248 2.11 -23.40 20.51
N ALA A 249 1.37 -23.68 19.43
CA ALA A 249 1.00 -22.69 18.42
C ALA A 249 0.11 -21.55 18.97
N LEU A 250 -0.71 -21.78 20.00
CA LEU A 250 -1.65 -20.79 20.55
C LEU A 250 -1.06 -19.88 21.64
N ILE A 251 0.12 -20.20 22.18
CA ILE A 251 0.79 -19.42 23.24
C ILE A 251 0.94 -17.93 22.87
N PRO A 252 1.42 -17.55 21.67
CA PRO A 252 1.61 -16.14 21.32
C PRO A 252 0.31 -15.34 21.41
N LEU A 253 -0.81 -15.93 20.93
CA LEU A 253 -2.11 -15.28 20.98
C LEU A 253 -2.66 -15.19 22.41
N PHE A 254 -2.40 -16.20 23.25
CA PHE A 254 -2.76 -16.16 24.67
C PHE A 254 -2.02 -15.04 25.40
N GLU A 255 -0.71 -14.92 25.22
CA GLU A 255 0.10 -13.86 25.83
C GLU A 255 -0.36 -12.47 25.37
N TYR A 256 -0.70 -12.32 24.10
CA TYR A 256 -1.30 -11.10 23.58
C TYR A 256 -2.66 -10.80 24.22
N ALA A 257 -3.55 -11.80 24.31
CA ALA A 257 -4.88 -11.65 24.89
C ALA A 257 -4.83 -11.23 26.37
N VAL A 258 -3.88 -11.75 27.15
CA VAL A 258 -3.70 -11.40 28.57
C VAL A 258 -3.31 -9.93 28.76
N ASN A 259 -2.66 -9.32 27.76
CA ASN A 259 -2.29 -7.90 27.83
C ASN A 259 -3.47 -6.95 27.52
N ILE A 260 -4.59 -7.45 26.97
CA ILE A 260 -5.79 -6.65 26.69
C ILE A 260 -6.56 -6.41 28.00
N PRO A 261 -6.77 -5.16 28.44
CA PRO A 261 -7.36 -4.86 29.75
C PRO A 261 -8.68 -5.60 30.05
N VAL A 262 -9.59 -5.63 29.09
CA VAL A 262 -10.91 -6.28 29.24
C VAL A 262 -10.77 -7.80 29.43
N ILE A 263 -9.83 -8.43 28.74
CA ILE A 263 -9.61 -9.89 28.80
C ILE A 263 -8.84 -10.25 30.06
N ARG A 264 -7.85 -9.43 30.42
CA ARG A 264 -7.10 -9.55 31.67
C ARG A 264 -8.02 -9.58 32.87
N ASP A 265 -8.98 -8.65 32.94
CA ASP A 265 -9.93 -8.57 34.06
C ASP A 265 -10.86 -9.80 34.08
N PHE A 266 -11.23 -10.32 32.91
CA PHE A 266 -11.98 -11.58 32.79
C PHE A 266 -11.17 -12.78 33.29
N TYR A 267 -9.90 -12.92 32.89
CA TYR A 267 -9.02 -14.02 33.31
C TYR A 267 -8.73 -13.97 34.81
N GLN A 268 -8.55 -12.77 35.38
CA GLN A 268 -8.38 -12.60 36.82
C GLN A 268 -9.62 -12.99 37.61
N LYS A 269 -10.81 -12.65 37.13
CA LYS A 269 -12.08 -12.98 37.78
C LYS A 269 -12.37 -14.47 37.78
N GLU A 270 -12.16 -15.12 36.64
CA GLU A 270 -12.41 -16.56 36.44
C GLU A 270 -11.21 -17.43 36.87
N LYS A 271 -10.07 -16.82 37.26
CA LYS A 271 -8.80 -17.49 37.62
C LYS A 271 -8.26 -18.43 36.54
N LEU A 272 -8.39 -18.00 35.28
CA LEU A 272 -7.96 -18.78 34.11
C LEU A 272 -6.44 -18.68 33.92
N SER A 273 -5.82 -19.80 33.55
CA SER A 273 -4.38 -19.98 33.44
C SER A 273 -3.96 -20.66 32.13
N ARG A 274 -2.65 -20.82 31.92
CA ARG A 274 -2.11 -21.58 30.77
C ARG A 274 -2.48 -23.06 30.82
N GLU A 275 -2.64 -23.61 32.02
CA GLU A 275 -3.01 -25.02 32.25
C GLU A 275 -4.44 -25.29 31.76
N ASP A 276 -5.33 -24.30 31.91
CA ASP A 276 -6.70 -24.38 31.40
C ASP A 276 -6.71 -24.38 29.86
N LEU A 277 -5.87 -23.56 29.22
CA LEU A 277 -5.72 -23.58 27.77
C LEU A 277 -5.25 -24.95 27.27
N GLU A 278 -4.23 -25.55 27.91
CA GLU A 278 -3.73 -26.87 27.53
C GLU A 278 -4.82 -27.94 27.65
N ALA A 279 -5.59 -27.91 28.76
CA ALA A 279 -6.70 -28.82 28.97
C ALA A 279 -7.81 -28.64 27.93
N GLU A 280 -8.19 -27.39 27.62
CA GLU A 280 -9.17 -27.06 26.61
C GLU A 280 -8.72 -27.54 25.21
N CYS A 281 -7.51 -27.20 24.78
CA CYS A 281 -6.95 -27.64 23.49
C CYS A 281 -6.97 -29.17 23.36
N ARG A 282 -6.56 -29.90 24.40
CA ARG A 282 -6.53 -31.37 24.40
C ARG A 282 -7.91 -32.02 24.26
N ILE A 283 -8.95 -31.43 24.84
CA ILE A 283 -10.31 -31.96 24.77
C ILE A 283 -10.99 -31.55 23.47
N PHE A 284 -10.95 -30.26 23.13
CA PHE A 284 -11.67 -29.73 21.99
C PHE A 284 -11.05 -30.12 20.64
N SER A 285 -9.74 -30.32 20.56
CA SER A 285 -9.10 -30.93 19.38
C SER A 285 -9.68 -32.31 19.04
N ARG A 286 -10.11 -33.09 20.05
CA ARG A 286 -10.74 -34.41 19.85
C ARG A 286 -12.22 -34.29 19.51
N VAL A 287 -12.93 -33.37 20.18
CA VAL A 287 -14.37 -33.13 19.94
C VAL A 287 -14.63 -32.62 18.53
N PHE A 288 -13.72 -31.82 17.98
CA PHE A 288 -13.89 -31.19 16.68
C PHE A 288 -13.24 -31.93 15.50
N LYS A 289 -12.58 -33.06 15.75
CA LYS A 289 -11.86 -33.83 14.73
C LYS A 289 -12.78 -34.34 13.61
N ASP A 290 -14.01 -34.72 13.96
CA ASP A 290 -15.00 -35.29 13.03
C ASP A 290 -16.14 -34.30 12.70
N LYS A 291 -16.03 -33.03 13.10
CA LYS A 291 -17.08 -32.03 12.88
C LYS A 291 -16.94 -31.43 11.48
N GLU A 292 -18.00 -31.49 10.68
CA GLU A 292 -18.07 -30.73 9.44
C GLU A 292 -18.27 -29.25 9.76
N TRP A 293 -17.29 -28.43 9.40
CA TRP A 293 -17.34 -27.00 9.61
C TRP A 293 -18.04 -26.30 8.45
N PRO A 294 -18.79 -25.22 8.74
CA PRO A 294 -19.49 -24.51 7.71
C PRO A 294 -18.50 -23.77 6.81
N LYS A 295 -18.81 -23.74 5.52
CA LYS A 295 -17.95 -23.21 4.47
C LYS A 295 -18.62 -22.03 3.79
N ASN A 296 -17.83 -21.01 3.46
CA ASN A 296 -18.24 -19.85 2.70
C ASN A 296 -18.52 -20.21 1.23
N ALA A 297 -19.07 -19.24 0.48
CA ALA A 297 -19.36 -19.36 -0.95
C ALA A 297 -18.15 -19.77 -1.82
N ALA A 298 -16.92 -19.57 -1.30
CA ALA A 298 -15.67 -20.00 -1.92
C ALA A 298 -15.18 -21.40 -1.46
N ASP A 299 -16.03 -22.20 -0.81
CA ASP A 299 -15.73 -23.51 -0.22
C ASP A 299 -14.61 -23.49 0.85
N LYS A 300 -14.32 -22.33 1.43
CA LYS A 300 -13.36 -22.14 2.53
C LYS A 300 -14.08 -22.09 3.87
N VAL A 301 -13.48 -22.64 4.93
CA VAL A 301 -14.05 -22.59 6.30
C VAL A 301 -14.10 -21.15 6.80
N ASP A 302 -15.27 -20.71 7.29
CA ASP A 302 -15.41 -19.37 7.88
C ASP A 302 -15.04 -19.38 9.36
N LEU A 303 -13.96 -18.68 9.71
CA LEU A 303 -13.54 -18.53 11.11
C LEU A 303 -14.62 -17.85 11.97
N SER A 304 -15.44 -16.98 11.38
CA SER A 304 -16.52 -16.27 12.10
C SER A 304 -17.63 -17.23 12.51
N GLU A 305 -18.00 -18.17 11.65
CA GLU A 305 -19.02 -19.18 11.93
C GLU A 305 -18.48 -20.26 12.88
N VAL A 306 -17.23 -20.71 12.67
CA VAL A 306 -16.52 -21.61 13.60
C VAL A 306 -16.50 -21.01 15.00
N ALA A 307 -16.08 -19.75 15.13
CA ALA A 307 -16.04 -19.06 16.40
C ALA A 307 -17.43 -18.90 17.01
N ASN A 308 -18.46 -18.58 16.23
CA ASN A 308 -19.84 -18.50 16.73
C ASN A 308 -20.32 -19.83 17.30
N ILE A 309 -19.99 -20.95 16.66
CA ILE A 309 -20.29 -22.30 17.16
C ILE A 309 -19.58 -22.54 18.49
N VAL A 310 -18.26 -22.29 18.56
CA VAL A 310 -17.47 -22.50 19.78
C VAL A 310 -17.97 -21.60 20.92
N ILE A 311 -18.22 -20.32 20.63
CA ILE A 311 -18.67 -19.34 21.62
C ILE A 311 -20.10 -19.64 22.09
N LYS A 312 -21.01 -20.15 21.26
CA LYS A 312 -22.39 -20.44 21.67
C LYS A 312 -22.54 -21.81 22.33
N GLU A 313 -21.92 -22.84 21.77
CA GLU A 313 -22.11 -24.23 22.22
C GLU A 313 -21.18 -24.61 23.37
N HIS A 314 -19.99 -24.01 23.44
CA HIS A 314 -18.92 -24.47 24.34
C HIS A 314 -18.36 -23.39 25.28
N GLN A 315 -19.02 -22.23 25.41
CA GLN A 315 -18.56 -21.12 26.25
C GLN A 315 -18.16 -21.51 27.68
N LYS A 316 -18.95 -22.39 28.31
CA LYS A 316 -18.76 -22.81 29.70
C LYS A 316 -17.66 -23.87 29.85
N GLY A 317 -17.41 -24.66 28.80
CA GLY A 317 -16.42 -25.72 28.79
C GLY A 317 -15.06 -25.28 28.24
N ALA A 318 -15.05 -24.21 27.44
CA ALA A 318 -13.87 -23.65 26.79
C ALA A 318 -13.78 -22.12 26.96
N PRO A 319 -13.74 -21.59 28.20
CA PRO A 319 -13.70 -20.15 28.43
C PRO A 319 -12.46 -19.47 27.82
N VAL A 320 -11.29 -20.13 27.82
CA VAL A 320 -10.05 -19.56 27.25
C VAL A 320 -10.06 -19.59 25.73
N LEU A 321 -10.44 -20.72 25.11
CA LEU A 321 -10.59 -20.79 23.65
C LEU A 321 -11.64 -19.80 23.16
N SER A 322 -12.75 -19.64 23.88
CA SER A 322 -13.79 -18.68 23.54
C SER A 322 -13.31 -17.23 23.55
N SER A 323 -12.42 -16.85 24.48
CA SER A 323 -11.79 -15.52 24.44
C SER A 323 -10.79 -15.39 23.30
N LEU A 324 -9.99 -16.43 23.01
CA LEU A 324 -9.05 -16.42 21.88
C LEU A 324 -9.77 -16.28 20.52
N TYR A 325 -10.88 -17.00 20.30
CA TYR A 325 -11.71 -16.82 19.10
C TYR A 325 -12.28 -15.39 19.00
N LYS A 326 -12.71 -14.78 20.12
CA LYS A 326 -13.17 -13.38 20.12
C LYS A 326 -12.04 -12.41 19.75
N VAL A 327 -10.84 -12.60 20.29
CA VAL A 327 -9.66 -11.81 19.92
C VAL A 327 -9.36 -11.99 18.44
N ALA A 328 -9.40 -13.22 17.94
CA ALA A 328 -9.08 -13.53 16.55
C ALA A 328 -10.00 -12.82 15.54
N ILE A 329 -11.32 -12.82 15.79
CA ILE A 329 -12.29 -12.13 14.93
C ILE A 329 -12.17 -10.61 15.06
N THR A 330 -12.00 -10.10 16.29
CA THR A 330 -12.01 -8.64 16.54
C THR A 330 -10.72 -7.95 16.12
N ALA A 331 -9.58 -8.63 16.24
CA ALA A 331 -8.30 -8.16 15.73
C ALA A 331 -8.18 -8.27 14.20
N GLY A 332 -9.23 -8.74 13.51
CA GLY A 332 -9.29 -9.00 12.07
C GLY A 332 -8.42 -8.07 11.22
N PHE A 333 -7.56 -8.70 10.41
CA PHE A 333 -6.40 -8.14 9.72
C PHE A 333 -6.69 -7.07 8.66
N THR A 334 -7.95 -6.83 8.36
CA THR A 334 -8.35 -6.01 7.23
C THR A 334 -8.54 -4.56 7.68
N SER A 335 -7.51 -3.73 7.47
CA SER A 335 -7.68 -2.27 7.41
C SER A 335 -8.73 -1.86 6.37
N THR A 336 -9.16 -2.75 5.48
CA THR A 336 -10.12 -2.50 4.41
C THR A 336 -11.50 -2.03 4.90
N ARG A 337 -12.04 -2.59 5.99
CA ARG A 337 -13.31 -2.06 6.54
C ARG A 337 -13.18 -0.61 6.99
N VAL A 338 -12.06 -0.29 7.64
CA VAL A 338 -11.73 1.05 8.07
C VAL A 338 -11.44 1.97 6.87
N GLU A 339 -10.81 1.47 5.80
CA GLU A 339 -10.56 2.21 4.57
C GLU A 339 -11.84 2.51 3.77
N CYS A 340 -12.83 1.62 3.76
CA CYS A 340 -14.16 1.89 3.22
C CYS A 340 -14.83 3.06 3.95
N VAL A 341 -14.74 3.08 5.29
CA VAL A 341 -15.27 4.19 6.10
C VAL A 341 -14.57 5.50 5.78
N PHE A 342 -13.23 5.51 5.63
CA PHE A 342 -12.50 6.73 5.25
C PHE A 342 -12.74 7.18 3.80
N SER A 343 -12.95 6.24 2.87
CA SER A 343 -13.33 6.56 1.49
C SER A 343 -14.73 7.19 1.45
N SER A 344 -15.67 6.64 2.24
CA SER A 344 -16.98 7.22 2.48
C SER A 344 -16.89 8.61 3.14
N LEU A 345 -15.98 8.78 4.09
CA LEU A 345 -15.70 10.06 4.75
C LEU A 345 -15.24 11.13 3.76
N THR A 346 -14.49 10.75 2.72
CA THR A 346 -14.04 11.67 1.67
C THR A 346 -15.21 12.30 0.89
N ARG A 347 -16.40 11.67 0.90
CA ARG A 347 -17.63 12.26 0.34
C ARG A 347 -18.23 13.35 1.23
N VAL A 348 -17.97 13.27 2.54
CA VAL A 348 -18.49 14.17 3.57
C VAL A 348 -17.50 15.31 3.83
N ASP A 349 -16.23 14.96 4.04
CA ASP A 349 -15.11 15.89 4.23
C ASP A 349 -14.50 16.25 2.87
N SER A 350 -15.05 17.31 2.28
CA SER A 350 -14.49 17.96 1.09
C SER A 350 -13.86 19.29 1.51
N PRO A 351 -12.88 19.84 0.75
CA PRO A 351 -12.27 21.13 1.07
C PRO A 351 -13.29 22.28 1.25
N GLN A 352 -14.47 22.17 0.62
CA GLN A 352 -15.58 23.12 0.73
C GLN A 352 -16.52 22.87 1.93
N ARG A 353 -16.40 21.75 2.65
CA ARG A 353 -17.27 21.35 3.78
C ARG A 353 -16.50 21.10 5.10
N ARG A 354 -15.39 21.82 5.33
CA ARG A 354 -14.57 21.72 6.55
C ARG A 354 -15.24 22.22 7.85
N SER A 355 -16.50 22.68 7.81
CA SER A 355 -17.16 23.29 8.97
C SER A 355 -17.90 22.28 9.86
N MET A 356 -17.78 20.98 9.61
CA MET A 356 -18.49 19.97 10.39
C MET A 356 -17.78 19.73 11.73
N LYS A 357 -18.56 19.62 12.81
CA LYS A 357 -18.03 19.23 14.12
C LYS A 357 -17.59 17.76 14.07
N THR A 358 -16.45 17.45 14.67
CA THR A 358 -15.84 16.09 14.72
C THR A 358 -16.81 15.01 15.20
N GLU A 359 -17.70 15.33 16.14
CA GLU A 359 -18.71 14.39 16.64
C GLU A 359 -19.77 14.04 15.58
N ARG A 360 -20.23 15.03 14.80
CA ARG A 360 -21.20 14.81 13.73
C ARG A 360 -20.56 14.02 12.59
N GLU A 361 -19.31 14.31 12.28
CA GLU A 361 -18.52 13.59 11.29
C GLU A 361 -18.38 12.11 11.67
N ALA A 362 -18.01 11.82 12.93
CA ALA A 362 -17.96 10.46 13.44
C ALA A 362 -19.31 9.75 13.32
N ASN A 363 -20.40 10.40 13.72
CA ASN A 363 -21.75 9.82 13.63
C ASN A 363 -22.19 9.54 12.18
N LEU A 364 -21.81 10.39 11.22
CA LEU A 364 -22.09 10.14 9.79
C LEU A 364 -21.24 8.99 9.24
N ALA A 365 -19.99 8.87 9.67
CA ALA A 365 -19.13 7.75 9.32
C ALA A 365 -19.73 6.43 9.83
N TYR A 366 -20.17 6.40 11.09
CA TYR A 366 -20.89 5.25 11.66
C TYR A 366 -22.17 4.93 10.88
N LEU A 367 -23.01 5.93 10.56
CA LEU A 367 -24.21 5.69 9.77
C LEU A 367 -23.91 5.15 8.36
N SER A 368 -22.82 5.59 7.73
CA SER A 368 -22.42 5.06 6.42
C SER A 368 -22.00 3.60 6.50
N PHE A 369 -21.25 3.21 7.53
CA PHE A 369 -20.86 1.84 7.78
C PHE A 369 -22.07 0.96 8.10
N GLU A 370 -22.91 1.41 9.03
CA GLU A 370 -24.16 0.75 9.38
C GLU A 370 -25.08 0.64 8.16
N SER A 371 -25.13 1.62 7.27
CA SER A 371 -25.92 1.48 6.03
C SER A 371 -25.39 0.36 5.14
N GLU A 372 -24.07 0.19 4.99
CA GLU A 372 -23.52 -0.91 4.19
C GLU A 372 -23.83 -2.29 4.80
N VAL A 373 -23.89 -2.39 6.13
CA VAL A 373 -24.21 -3.63 6.84
C VAL A 373 -25.72 -3.89 6.90
N LEU A 374 -26.52 -2.85 7.18
CA LEU A 374 -27.95 -2.92 7.44
C LEU A 374 -28.81 -2.87 6.19
N ILE A 375 -28.33 -2.38 5.04
CA ILE A 375 -29.13 -2.37 3.79
C ILE A 375 -29.53 -3.79 3.35
N ASN A 376 -28.76 -4.81 3.74
CA ASN A 376 -29.10 -6.21 3.46
C ASN A 376 -30.20 -6.76 4.38
N ASP A 377 -30.39 -6.19 5.58
CA ASP A 377 -31.28 -6.74 6.62
C ASP A 377 -32.49 -5.84 6.95
N ILE A 378 -32.43 -4.53 6.65
CA ILE A 378 -33.46 -3.55 6.99
C ILE A 378 -33.99 -2.90 5.71
N THR A 379 -35.25 -3.20 5.36
CA THR A 379 -35.91 -2.51 4.26
C THR A 379 -36.27 -1.07 4.64
N PHE A 380 -36.32 -0.18 3.66
CA PHE A 380 -36.70 1.22 3.87
C PHE A 380 -38.06 1.36 4.58
N ASP A 381 -38.97 0.40 4.37
CA ASP A 381 -40.28 0.32 5.03
C ASP A 381 -40.18 0.03 6.53
N ASP A 382 -39.24 -0.82 6.95
CA ASP A 382 -39.04 -1.13 8.37
C ASP A 382 -38.45 0.07 9.12
N PHE A 383 -37.53 0.79 8.47
CA PHE A 383 -37.05 2.07 8.97
C PHE A 383 -38.18 3.11 9.09
N TYR A 384 -39.05 3.23 8.08
CA TYR A 384 -40.16 4.18 8.10
C TYR A 384 -41.19 3.88 9.20
N LYS A 385 -41.47 2.60 9.44
CA LYS A 385 -42.33 2.14 10.55
C LYS A 385 -41.71 2.50 11.90
N ALA A 386 -40.43 2.20 12.11
CA ALA A 386 -39.71 2.55 13.35
C ALA A 386 -39.60 4.07 13.56
N TRP A 387 -39.37 4.82 12.49
CA TRP A 387 -39.26 6.28 12.53
C TRP A 387 -40.59 6.96 12.89
N ASN A 388 -41.71 6.43 12.40
CA ASN A 388 -43.05 6.93 12.72
C ASN A 388 -43.53 6.57 14.13
N LEU A 389 -42.87 5.66 14.84
CA LEU A 389 -43.23 5.27 16.22
C LEU A 389 -42.73 6.26 17.29
N LYS A 390 -41.87 7.24 16.95
CA LYS A 390 -41.48 8.30 17.91
C LYS A 390 -42.47 9.47 17.88
N PRO A 391 -43.11 9.83 19.01
CA PRO A 391 -44.00 10.99 19.06
C PRO A 391 -43.20 12.27 18.85
N ARG A 392 -43.52 13.00 17.77
CA ARG A 392 -42.91 14.28 17.38
C ARG A 392 -43.47 15.48 18.14
N ALA A 393 -43.76 15.33 19.43
CA ALA A 393 -44.04 16.48 20.28
C ALA A 393 -42.72 16.93 20.91
N LEU A 394 -41.97 17.78 20.18
CA LEU A 394 -41.16 18.79 20.86
C LEU A 394 -42.17 19.66 21.61
N SER A 395 -42.26 19.50 22.93
CA SER A 395 -42.94 20.46 23.79
C SER A 395 -42.25 21.82 23.59
N LEU A 396 -42.98 22.74 22.97
CA LEU A 396 -42.64 24.17 22.95
C LEU A 396 -42.54 24.72 24.37
#